data_AF-A0A968PAF6-F1
#
_entry.id   AF-A0A968PAF6-F1
#
_cell.length_a   1.000
_cell.length_b   1.000
_cell.length_c   1.000
_cell.angle_alpha   90.00
_cell.angle_beta   90.00
_cell.angle_gamma   90.00
#
_symmetry.space_group_name_H-M   'P 1'
#
loop_
_entity.id
_entity.type
_entity.pdbx_description
1 polymer ?
#
loop_
_entity_poly.entity_id
_entity_poly.type
_entity_poly.pdbx_seq_one_letter_code
_entity_poly.pdbx_strand_id
1 'polypeptide(L)'
;MDDPGLKPMYAGTYFPPEPSHGMPGFPQILTALAKAWNTQREDVLDQAEKAARAVKSTLNAPVTEVDISASTVQEAANNLLAHYDHQHGGFGSAPKFPQPCNLLFLIHVLQHNPSKQLADIITHTLDRMARGGMYDQIGGGFHRYSTDAQWLVPHFEKMLYDQGQLLEVYARALALAQEGKLDSDAAPPVCPCAQTNLRLPAAGNDRCKRRFLVGAGCGGRCPGG
;
A
#
# COMPACT_ATOMS: atom_id res chain seq x y z
N MET A 1 22.45 22.61 9.45
CA MET A 1 22.68 21.28 8.88
C MET A 1 23.58 21.51 7.68
N ASP A 2 24.86 21.21 7.82
CA ASP A 2 25.86 21.44 6.77
C ASP A 2 25.54 20.54 5.58
N ASP A 3 25.54 21.13 4.39
CA ASP A 3 25.28 20.43 3.14
C ASP A 3 26.48 19.54 2.80
N PRO A 4 26.35 18.20 2.83
CA PRO A 4 27.47 17.29 2.58
C PRO A 4 27.89 17.27 1.09
N GLY A 5 27.31 18.13 0.24
CA GLY A 5 27.61 18.20 -1.20
C GLY A 5 26.89 17.12 -2.02
N LEU A 6 25.95 16.39 -1.42
CA LEU A 6 25.23 15.27 -2.05
C LEU A 6 23.94 15.73 -2.74
N LYS A 7 24.08 16.62 -3.73
CA LYS A 7 22.94 17.19 -4.45
C LYS A 7 22.46 16.27 -5.58
N PRO A 8 21.13 16.07 -5.75
CA PRO A 8 20.61 15.20 -6.80
C PRO A 8 20.87 15.81 -8.18
N MET A 9 21.52 15.06 -9.07
CA MET A 9 21.81 15.50 -10.44
C MET A 9 20.92 14.84 -11.50
N TYR A 10 20.26 13.73 -11.16
CA TYR A 10 19.38 12.99 -12.05
C TYR A 10 18.35 12.19 -11.25
N ALA A 11 17.13 12.08 -11.75
CA ALA A 11 16.04 11.35 -11.11
C ALA A 11 15.16 10.66 -12.16
N GLY A 12 14.56 9.54 -11.80
CA GLY A 12 13.61 8.78 -12.61
C GLY A 12 12.86 7.75 -11.78
N THR A 13 11.76 7.24 -12.33
CA THR A 13 10.85 6.31 -11.62
C THR A 13 11.25 4.85 -11.82
N TYR A 14 11.76 4.50 -13.01
CA TYR A 14 12.29 3.18 -13.34
C TYR A 14 13.25 3.29 -14.53
N PHE A 15 14.31 2.47 -14.53
CA PHE A 15 15.26 2.38 -15.63
C PHE A 15 15.34 0.92 -16.09
N PRO A 16 14.84 0.59 -17.29
CA PRO A 16 14.83 -0.79 -17.76
C PRO A 16 16.27 -1.28 -18.02
N PRO A 17 16.54 -2.60 -17.91
CA PRO A 17 17.87 -3.13 -18.21
C PRO A 17 18.29 -2.85 -19.67
N GLU A 18 17.32 -2.89 -20.58
CA GLU A 18 17.47 -2.60 -22.01
C GLU A 18 16.51 -1.50 -22.44
N PRO A 19 16.80 -0.75 -23.52
CA PRO A 19 15.89 0.28 -24.03
C PRO A 19 14.52 -0.29 -24.35
N SER A 20 13.46 0.34 -23.83
CA SER A 20 12.09 -0.16 -23.98
C SER A 20 11.08 0.98 -23.90
N HIS A 21 10.02 0.90 -24.71
CA HIS A 21 8.93 1.89 -24.75
C HIS A 21 9.40 3.35 -24.87
N GLY A 22 10.46 3.60 -25.65
CA GLY A 22 11.04 4.94 -25.82
C GLY A 22 11.90 5.42 -24.64
N MET A 23 12.12 4.59 -23.62
CA MET A 23 13.02 4.88 -22.49
C MET A 23 14.41 4.30 -22.75
N PRO A 24 15.49 5.05 -22.42
CA PRO A 24 16.84 4.52 -22.49
C PRO A 24 17.04 3.41 -21.46
N GLY A 25 17.87 2.43 -21.81
CA GLY A 25 18.29 1.38 -20.89
C GLY A 25 19.20 1.93 -19.79
N PHE A 26 19.24 1.26 -18.64
CA PHE A 26 20.06 1.67 -17.50
C PHE A 26 21.55 1.84 -17.86
N PRO A 27 22.18 0.97 -18.67
CA PRO A 27 23.57 1.18 -19.12
C PRO A 27 23.76 2.47 -19.94
N GLN A 28 22.77 2.84 -20.75
CA GLN A 28 22.80 4.06 -21.56
C GLN A 28 22.72 5.30 -20.67
N ILE A 29 21.87 5.27 -19.64
CA ILE A 29 21.79 6.35 -18.64
C ILE A 29 23.13 6.49 -17.91
N LEU A 30 23.73 5.39 -17.45
CA LEU A 30 25.04 5.44 -16.78
C LEU A 30 26.13 6.02 -17.68
N THR A 31 26.14 5.65 -18.96
CA THR A 31 27.09 6.18 -19.94
C THR A 31 26.89 7.67 -20.17
N ALA A 32 25.64 8.11 -20.30
CA ALA A 32 25.30 9.52 -20.47
C ALA A 32 25.69 10.36 -19.23
N LEU A 33 25.42 9.85 -18.03
CA LEU A 33 25.80 10.51 -16.78
C LEU A 33 27.32 10.59 -16.62
N ALA A 34 28.04 9.51 -16.91
CA ALA A 34 29.50 9.50 -16.85
C ALA A 34 30.11 10.48 -17.86
N LYS A 35 29.55 10.56 -19.07
CA LYS A 35 29.98 11.56 -20.07
C LYS A 35 29.72 12.97 -19.58
N ALA A 36 28.49 13.29 -19.16
CA ALA A 36 28.11 14.61 -18.68
C ALA A 36 29.01 15.06 -17.51
N TRP A 37 29.31 14.16 -16.58
CA TRP A 37 30.20 14.44 -15.45
C TRP A 37 31.63 14.80 -15.85
N ASN A 38 32.16 14.14 -16.89
CA ASN A 38 33.53 14.37 -17.35
C ASN A 38 33.65 15.56 -18.31
N THR A 39 32.62 15.85 -19.11
CA THR A 39 32.69 16.89 -20.16
C THR A 39 31.96 18.18 -19.82
N GLN A 40 30.96 18.15 -18.94
CA GLN A 40 30.04 19.25 -18.64
C GLN A 40 29.80 19.36 -17.13
N ARG A 41 30.87 19.19 -16.34
CA ARG A 41 30.78 19.09 -14.88
C ARG A 41 30.10 20.30 -14.24
N GLU A 42 30.44 21.51 -14.69
CA GLU A 42 29.88 22.75 -14.15
C GLU A 42 28.36 22.81 -14.37
N ASP A 43 27.89 22.46 -15.57
CA ASP A 43 26.45 22.40 -15.89
C ASP A 43 25.72 21.39 -15.01
N VAL A 44 26.31 20.21 -14.80
CA VAL A 44 25.73 19.17 -13.91
C VAL A 44 25.60 19.69 -12.47
N LEU A 45 26.62 20.38 -11.96
CA LEU A 45 26.60 20.95 -10.62
C LEU A 45 25.58 22.08 -10.49
N ASP A 46 25.45 22.95 -11.50
CA ASP A 46 24.45 24.03 -11.50
C ASP A 46 23.01 23.48 -11.53
N GLN A 47 22.75 22.41 -12.31
CA GLN A 47 21.46 21.74 -12.31
C GLN A 47 21.15 21.09 -10.95
N ALA A 48 22.12 20.42 -10.35
CA ALA A 48 21.98 19.82 -9.03
C ALA A 48 21.70 20.89 -7.96
N GLU A 49 22.35 22.06 -8.06
CA GLU A 49 22.11 23.21 -7.18
C GLU A 49 20.68 23.76 -7.35
N LYS A 50 20.22 23.92 -8.59
CA LYS A 50 18.84 24.37 -8.89
C LYS A 50 17.81 23.41 -8.28
N ALA A 51 17.98 22.11 -8.48
CA ALA A 51 17.09 21.10 -7.91
C ALA A 51 17.11 21.12 -6.38
N ALA A 52 18.29 21.15 -5.77
CA ALA A 52 18.44 21.21 -4.32
C ALA A 52 17.82 22.49 -3.72
N ARG A 53 18.02 23.65 -4.37
CA ARG A 53 17.40 24.92 -3.96
C ARG A 53 15.88 24.86 -4.05
N ALA A 54 15.33 24.29 -5.11
CA ALA A 54 13.88 24.13 -5.26
C ALA A 54 13.30 23.29 -4.11
N VAL A 55 13.87 22.10 -3.86
CA VAL A 55 13.45 21.23 -2.75
C VAL A 55 13.59 21.95 -1.40
N LYS A 56 14.73 22.61 -1.15
CA LYS A 56 14.97 23.35 0.09
C LYS A 56 13.97 24.50 0.27
N SER A 57 13.59 25.18 -0.80
CA SER A 57 12.60 26.26 -0.74
C SER A 57 11.22 25.75 -0.39
N THR A 58 10.82 24.57 -0.89
CA THR A 58 9.57 23.91 -0.53
C THR A 58 9.57 23.43 0.92
N LEU A 59 10.66 22.79 1.37
CA LEU A 59 10.77 22.26 2.74
C LEU A 59 10.87 23.36 3.80
N ASN A 60 11.49 24.50 3.48
CA ASN A 60 11.60 25.65 4.37
C ASN A 60 10.52 26.70 4.11
N ALA A 61 9.51 26.40 3.27
CA ALA A 61 8.39 27.29 3.09
C ALA A 61 7.77 27.53 4.48
N PRO A 62 7.51 28.79 4.88
CA PRO A 62 6.93 29.08 6.18
C PRO A 62 5.60 28.32 6.29
N VAL A 63 5.57 27.35 7.20
CA VAL A 63 4.35 26.63 7.53
C VAL A 63 3.48 27.64 8.25
N THR A 64 2.39 28.04 7.58
CA THR A 64 1.33 28.78 8.25
C THR A 64 0.54 27.75 9.03
N GLU A 65 0.43 27.91 10.35
CA GLU A 65 -0.50 27.10 11.13
C GLU A 65 -1.91 27.41 10.62
N VAL A 66 -2.49 26.43 9.95
CA VAL A 66 -3.89 26.47 9.52
C VAL A 66 -4.65 25.58 10.49
N ASP A 67 -5.72 26.14 11.07
CA ASP A 67 -6.60 25.36 11.92
C ASP A 67 -7.36 24.33 11.07
N ILE A 68 -7.21 23.04 11.40
CA ILE A 68 -7.89 21.96 10.68
C ILE A 68 -9.29 21.83 11.27
N SER A 69 -10.24 22.54 10.65
CA SER A 69 -11.65 22.50 11.04
C SER A 69 -12.32 21.17 10.66
N ALA A 70 -13.45 20.86 11.29
CA ALA A 70 -14.30 19.74 10.89
C ALA A 70 -14.78 19.83 9.43
N SER A 71 -14.99 21.05 8.90
CA SER A 71 -15.33 21.24 7.48
C SER A 71 -14.19 20.85 6.55
N THR A 72 -12.93 21.15 6.93
CA THR A 72 -11.74 20.75 6.18
C THR A 72 -11.63 19.23 6.08
N VAL A 73 -11.88 18.53 7.20
CA VAL A 73 -11.89 17.05 7.24
C VAL A 73 -13.00 16.49 6.35
N GLN A 74 -14.21 17.08 6.39
CA GLN A 74 -15.32 16.63 5.57
C GLN A 74 -15.09 16.88 4.07
N GLU A 75 -14.49 18.02 3.70
CA GLU A 75 -14.10 18.31 2.32
C GLU A 75 -13.04 17.33 1.81
N ALA A 76 -12.02 17.02 2.63
CA ALA A 76 -11.03 16.01 2.30
C ALA A 76 -11.65 14.62 2.10
N ALA A 77 -12.61 14.23 2.95
CA ALA A 77 -13.37 12.99 2.80
C ALA A 77 -14.17 12.98 1.48
N ASN A 78 -14.87 14.07 1.16
CA ASN A 78 -15.65 14.18 -0.08
C ASN A 78 -14.75 14.08 -1.32
N ASN A 79 -13.59 14.75 -1.31
CA ASN A 79 -12.61 14.68 -2.39
C ASN A 79 -12.06 13.26 -2.59
N LEU A 80 -11.81 12.54 -1.49
CA LEU A 80 -11.40 11.14 -1.54
C LEU A 80 -12.53 10.26 -2.10
N LEU A 81 -13.76 10.44 -1.62
CA LEU A 81 -14.92 9.68 -2.07
C LEU A 81 -15.27 9.91 -3.55
N ALA A 82 -14.89 11.05 -4.13
CA ALA A 82 -15.03 11.29 -5.57
C ALA A 82 -14.22 10.29 -6.43
N HIS A 83 -13.20 9.64 -5.86
CA HIS A 83 -12.37 8.64 -6.52
C HIS A 83 -12.77 7.20 -6.18
N TYR A 84 -13.83 7.00 -5.41
CA TYR A 84 -14.30 5.69 -5.01
C TYR A 84 -14.87 4.92 -6.20
N ASP A 85 -14.44 3.66 -6.32
CA ASP A 85 -15.00 2.73 -7.31
C ASP A 85 -16.26 2.07 -6.76
N HIS A 86 -17.41 2.58 -7.19
CA HIS A 86 -18.72 2.04 -6.81
C HIS A 86 -18.96 0.59 -7.26
N GLN A 87 -18.29 0.11 -8.32
CA GLN A 87 -18.51 -1.22 -8.87
C GLN A 87 -17.65 -2.28 -8.19
N HIS A 88 -16.43 -1.93 -7.81
CA HIS A 88 -15.43 -2.90 -7.34
C HIS A 88 -14.83 -2.56 -5.98
N GLY A 89 -15.19 -1.45 -5.36
CA GLY A 89 -14.60 -0.99 -4.11
C GLY A 89 -13.18 -0.47 -4.29
N GLY A 90 -12.67 0.21 -3.27
CA GLY A 90 -11.40 0.91 -3.31
C GLY A 90 -11.45 2.20 -4.10
N PHE A 91 -10.29 2.70 -4.49
CA PHE A 91 -10.16 4.01 -5.12
C PHE A 91 -9.30 3.92 -6.38
N GLY A 92 -9.67 4.72 -7.38
CA GLY A 92 -8.95 4.80 -8.66
C GLY A 92 -9.13 3.58 -9.56
N SER A 93 -8.35 3.53 -10.62
CA SER A 93 -8.39 2.51 -11.67
C SER A 93 -7.31 1.44 -11.51
N ALA A 94 -7.19 0.53 -12.48
CA ALA A 94 -6.07 -0.40 -12.60
C ALA A 94 -4.74 0.33 -12.90
N PRO A 95 -3.59 -0.11 -12.35
CA PRO A 95 -3.46 -1.09 -11.26
C PRO A 95 -4.00 -0.52 -9.93
N LYS A 96 -4.75 -1.35 -9.19
CA LYS A 96 -5.48 -0.92 -7.99
C LYS A 96 -4.76 -1.33 -6.70
N PHE A 97 -4.51 -0.36 -5.83
CA PHE A 97 -3.80 -0.51 -4.56
C PHE A 97 -4.77 -0.48 -3.36
N PRO A 98 -4.47 -1.17 -2.24
CA PRO A 98 -5.33 -1.18 -1.05
C PRO A 98 -5.52 0.19 -0.38
N GLN A 99 -4.55 1.09 -0.55
CA GLN A 99 -4.50 2.44 0.04
C GLN A 99 -4.93 2.49 1.53
N PRO A 100 -4.21 1.82 2.46
CA PRO A 100 -4.62 1.72 3.86
C PRO A 100 -4.82 3.07 4.56
N CYS A 101 -3.99 4.08 4.24
CA CYS A 101 -4.13 5.42 4.80
C CYS A 101 -5.49 6.06 4.49
N ASN A 102 -6.01 5.84 3.27
CA ASN A 102 -7.33 6.35 2.88
C ASN A 102 -8.43 5.68 3.69
N LEU A 103 -8.35 4.36 3.88
CA LEU A 103 -9.30 3.60 4.69
C LEU A 103 -9.26 4.00 6.16
N LEU A 104 -8.06 4.17 6.75
CA LEU A 104 -7.90 4.64 8.12
C LEU A 104 -8.47 6.05 8.32
N PHE A 105 -8.27 6.95 7.36
CA PHE A 105 -8.85 8.28 7.38
C PHE A 105 -10.39 8.23 7.34
N LEU A 106 -10.97 7.44 6.43
CA LEU A 106 -12.43 7.28 6.35
C LEU A 106 -13.03 6.61 7.61
N ILE A 107 -12.33 5.64 8.21
CA ILE A 107 -12.70 5.06 9.50
C ILE A 107 -12.72 6.14 10.59
N HIS A 108 -11.71 7.01 10.63
CA HIS A 108 -11.66 8.13 11.57
C HIS A 108 -12.83 9.11 11.36
N VAL A 109 -13.15 9.44 10.10
CA VAL A 109 -14.31 10.28 9.76
C VAL A 109 -15.61 9.62 10.22
N LEU A 110 -15.80 8.31 9.97
CA LEU A 110 -16.98 7.56 10.39
C LEU A 110 -17.17 7.57 11.91
N GLN A 111 -16.07 7.50 12.68
CA GLN A 111 -16.11 7.54 14.14
C GLN A 111 -16.62 8.88 14.70
N HIS A 112 -16.32 10.00 14.01
CA HIS A 112 -16.69 11.34 14.45
C HIS A 112 -18.01 11.81 13.84
N ASN A 113 -18.34 11.35 12.64
CA ASN A 113 -19.55 11.68 11.91
C ASN A 113 -20.17 10.39 11.32
N PRO A 114 -20.95 9.64 12.11
CA PRO A 114 -21.55 8.38 11.66
C PRO A 114 -22.42 8.55 10.41
N SER A 115 -22.11 7.79 9.37
CA SER A 115 -22.82 7.82 8.10
C SER A 115 -22.92 6.39 7.55
N LYS A 116 -24.15 5.96 7.27
CA LYS A 116 -24.40 4.65 6.66
C LYS A 116 -23.69 4.51 5.32
N GLN A 117 -23.76 5.54 4.47
CA GLN A 117 -23.08 5.54 3.18
C GLN A 117 -21.57 5.32 3.33
N LEU A 118 -20.95 5.95 4.33
CA LEU A 118 -19.52 5.80 4.57
C LEU A 118 -19.17 4.40 5.10
N ALA A 119 -20.01 3.84 5.99
CA ALA A 119 -19.88 2.47 6.47
C ALA A 119 -19.99 1.45 5.32
N ASP A 120 -20.95 1.64 4.39
CA ASP A 120 -21.14 0.79 3.22
C ASP A 120 -19.91 0.83 2.29
N ILE A 121 -19.32 2.01 2.10
CA ILE A 121 -18.13 2.22 1.25
C ILE A 121 -16.89 1.52 1.83
N ILE A 122 -16.66 1.68 3.14
CA ILE A 122 -15.56 1.01 3.83
C ILE A 122 -15.76 -0.51 3.75
N THR A 123 -16.95 -0.99 4.09
CA THR A 123 -17.31 -2.42 4.06
C THR A 123 -17.12 -3.01 2.66
N HIS A 124 -17.68 -2.37 1.63
CA HIS A 124 -17.55 -2.83 0.26
C HIS A 124 -16.09 -2.91 -0.18
N THR A 125 -15.28 -1.91 0.16
CA THR A 125 -13.84 -1.93 -0.18
C THR A 125 -13.11 -3.09 0.48
N LEU A 126 -13.33 -3.29 1.79
CA LEU A 126 -12.69 -4.37 2.54
C LEU A 126 -13.13 -5.75 2.07
N ASP A 127 -14.42 -5.92 1.76
CA ASP A 127 -14.97 -7.18 1.26
C ASP A 127 -14.40 -7.53 -0.13
N ARG A 128 -14.37 -6.56 -1.04
CA ARG A 128 -13.86 -6.75 -2.41
C ARG A 128 -12.37 -7.12 -2.43
N MET A 129 -11.56 -6.50 -1.57
CA MET A 129 -10.15 -6.86 -1.44
C MET A 129 -9.98 -8.28 -0.86
N ALA A 130 -10.74 -8.61 0.18
CA ALA A 130 -10.64 -9.88 0.89
C ALA A 130 -11.13 -11.08 0.07
N ARG A 131 -12.17 -10.89 -0.75
CA ARG A 131 -12.75 -11.93 -1.61
C ARG A 131 -12.11 -12.01 -3.00
N GLY A 132 -11.33 -11.00 -3.38
CA GLY A 132 -10.58 -10.98 -4.64
C GLY A 132 -9.32 -11.85 -4.61
N GLY A 133 -8.68 -11.99 -5.76
CA GLY A 133 -7.34 -12.59 -5.88
C GLY A 133 -6.22 -11.72 -5.31
N MET A 134 -6.52 -10.48 -4.93
CA MET A 134 -5.66 -9.61 -4.14
C MET A 134 -5.30 -10.22 -2.77
N TYR A 135 -6.24 -10.92 -2.14
CA TYR A 135 -5.94 -11.75 -0.98
C TYR A 135 -5.59 -13.16 -1.45
N ASP A 136 -4.48 -13.70 -0.97
CA ASP A 136 -4.11 -15.08 -1.28
C ASP A 136 -5.04 -16.04 -0.55
N GLN A 137 -6.03 -16.54 -1.28
CA GLN A 137 -7.07 -17.45 -0.77
C GLN A 137 -6.52 -18.81 -0.29
N ILE A 138 -5.27 -19.15 -0.63
CA ILE A 138 -4.64 -20.43 -0.28
C ILE A 138 -3.60 -20.23 0.83
N GLY A 139 -2.66 -19.32 0.61
CA GLY A 139 -1.53 -19.06 1.51
C GLY A 139 -1.76 -17.96 2.55
N GLY A 140 -2.86 -17.21 2.43
CA GLY A 140 -3.19 -16.08 3.28
C GLY A 140 -2.32 -14.84 3.01
N GLY A 141 -2.81 -13.70 3.51
CA GLY A 141 -2.15 -12.40 3.37
C GLY A 141 -2.43 -11.73 2.02
N PHE A 142 -2.24 -10.42 1.98
CA PHE A 142 -2.52 -9.59 0.81
C PHE A 142 -1.32 -9.47 -0.11
N HIS A 143 -1.57 -9.48 -1.40
CA HIS A 143 -0.62 -9.01 -2.41
C HIS A 143 -0.50 -7.49 -2.39
N ARG A 144 0.58 -6.97 -2.97
CA ARG A 144 0.90 -5.53 -2.95
C ARG A 144 -0.17 -4.68 -3.66
N TYR A 145 -0.61 -5.11 -4.84
CA TYR A 145 -1.65 -4.47 -5.62
C TYR A 145 -2.33 -5.47 -6.56
N SER A 146 -3.51 -5.11 -7.07
CA SER A 146 -4.18 -5.81 -8.16
C SER A 146 -3.83 -5.14 -9.49
N THR A 147 -3.48 -5.92 -10.50
CA THR A 147 -3.21 -5.40 -11.84
C THR A 147 -4.50 -4.99 -12.57
N ASP A 148 -5.66 -5.46 -12.12
CA ASP A 148 -6.98 -5.04 -12.57
C ASP A 148 -7.76 -4.26 -11.49
N ALA A 149 -8.86 -3.64 -11.89
CA ALA A 149 -9.73 -2.86 -11.00
C ALA A 149 -10.67 -3.74 -10.14
N GLN A 150 -10.87 -5.00 -10.49
CA GLN A 150 -11.84 -5.92 -9.87
C GLN A 150 -11.28 -6.62 -8.62
N TRP A 151 -9.98 -6.49 -8.38
CA TRP A 151 -9.18 -7.18 -7.36
C TRP A 151 -8.88 -8.65 -7.71
N LEU A 152 -8.91 -9.04 -8.98
CA LEU A 152 -8.83 -10.45 -9.37
C LEU A 152 -7.41 -10.94 -9.64
N VAL A 153 -6.59 -10.16 -10.33
CA VAL A 153 -5.24 -10.55 -10.78
C VAL A 153 -4.19 -9.84 -9.93
N PRO A 154 -3.60 -10.51 -8.93
CA PRO A 154 -2.61 -9.88 -8.06
C PRO A 154 -1.28 -9.64 -8.77
N HIS A 155 -0.58 -8.59 -8.35
CA HIS A 155 0.87 -8.56 -8.46
C HIS A 155 1.45 -9.51 -7.41
N PHE A 156 2.05 -10.63 -7.83
CA PHE A 156 2.48 -11.76 -6.98
C PHE A 156 3.69 -11.45 -6.06
N GLU A 157 3.58 -10.36 -5.30
CA GLU A 157 4.52 -9.89 -4.30
C GLU A 157 3.72 -9.57 -3.03
N LYS A 158 4.26 -9.96 -1.87
CA LYS A 158 3.70 -9.59 -0.57
C LYS A 158 4.76 -8.84 0.20
N MET A 159 4.44 -7.63 0.65
CA MET A 159 5.35 -6.84 1.47
C MET A 159 4.84 -6.75 2.90
N LEU A 160 5.78 -6.78 3.85
CA LEU A 160 5.45 -6.78 5.28
C LEU A 160 4.71 -5.49 5.69
N TYR A 161 5.08 -4.35 5.12
CA TYR A 161 4.41 -3.09 5.45
C TYR A 161 2.95 -3.08 4.97
N ASP A 162 2.63 -3.69 3.82
CA ASP A 162 1.25 -3.82 3.35
C ASP A 162 0.45 -4.68 4.34
N GLN A 163 1.02 -5.79 4.82
CA GLN A 163 0.35 -6.63 5.81
C GLN A 163 0.13 -5.88 7.13
N GLY A 164 1.14 -5.14 7.60
CA GLY A 164 1.03 -4.38 8.85
C GLY A 164 -0.05 -3.31 8.78
N GLN A 165 -0.09 -2.54 7.69
CA GLN A 165 -1.08 -1.49 7.51
C GLN A 165 -2.50 -2.07 7.32
N LEU A 166 -2.65 -3.15 6.56
CA LEU A 166 -3.96 -3.79 6.38
C LEU A 166 -4.45 -4.48 7.65
N LEU A 167 -3.57 -5.07 8.44
CA LEU A 167 -3.94 -5.61 9.75
C LEU A 167 -4.59 -4.52 10.63
N GLU A 168 -4.02 -3.31 10.67
CA GLU A 168 -4.60 -2.19 11.40
C GLU A 168 -5.98 -1.80 10.87
N VAL A 169 -6.12 -1.68 9.54
CA VAL A 169 -7.41 -1.35 8.90
C VAL A 169 -8.49 -2.36 9.25
N TYR A 170 -8.24 -3.66 9.06
CA TYR A 170 -9.22 -4.71 9.34
C TYR A 170 -9.51 -4.83 10.84
N ALA A 171 -8.52 -4.61 11.71
CA ALA A 171 -8.74 -4.62 13.15
C ALA A 171 -9.66 -3.47 13.61
N ARG A 172 -9.45 -2.25 13.10
CA ARG A 172 -10.32 -1.11 13.39
C ARG A 172 -11.72 -1.30 12.81
N ALA A 173 -11.83 -1.84 11.60
CA ALA A 173 -13.11 -2.17 11.00
C ALA A 173 -13.89 -3.20 11.81
N LEU A 174 -13.22 -4.25 12.29
CA LEU A 174 -13.83 -5.27 13.14
C LEU A 174 -14.33 -4.69 14.47
N ALA A 175 -13.56 -3.81 15.12
CA ALA A 175 -13.99 -3.14 16.34
C ALA A 175 -15.27 -2.31 16.11
N LEU A 176 -15.34 -1.56 15.01
CA LEU A 176 -16.54 -0.80 14.65
C LEU A 176 -17.74 -1.70 14.32
N ALA A 177 -17.50 -2.86 13.69
CA ALA A 177 -18.56 -3.83 13.43
C ALA A 177 -19.15 -4.41 14.73
N GLN A 178 -18.30 -4.68 15.73
CA GLN A 178 -18.74 -5.15 17.05
C GLN A 178 -19.56 -4.08 17.82
N GLU A 179 -19.29 -2.80 17.55
CA GLU A 179 -20.07 -1.67 18.08
C GLU A 179 -21.36 -1.40 17.28
N GLY A 180 -21.62 -2.13 16.20
CA GLY A 180 -22.77 -1.89 15.29
C GLY A 180 -22.65 -0.63 14.44
N LYS A 181 -21.43 -0.10 14.28
CA LYS A 181 -21.12 1.12 13.48
C LYS A 181 -20.65 0.80 12.06
N LEU A 182 -20.30 -0.46 11.81
CA LEU A 182 -19.94 -1.00 10.50
C LEU A 182 -20.72 -2.30 10.30
N ASP A 183 -21.02 -2.65 9.07
CA ASP A 183 -21.68 -3.92 8.77
C ASP A 183 -20.75 -5.10 9.08
N SER A 184 -21.29 -6.14 9.73
CA SER A 184 -20.53 -7.32 10.17
C SER A 184 -19.97 -8.17 9.02
N ASP A 185 -20.44 -7.94 7.80
CA ASP A 185 -20.05 -8.69 6.61
C ASP A 185 -18.66 -8.24 6.07
N ALA A 186 -18.11 -7.13 6.58
CA ALA A 186 -16.84 -6.55 6.15
C ALA A 186 -15.56 -7.35 6.51
N ALA A 187 -15.69 -8.47 7.24
CA ALA A 187 -14.55 -9.20 7.76
C ALA A 187 -14.32 -10.52 6.98
N PRO A 188 -13.23 -10.68 6.19
CA PRO A 188 -12.63 -12.01 6.16
C PRO A 188 -12.30 -12.39 7.61
N PRO A 189 -12.41 -13.68 8.00
CA PRO A 189 -11.82 -14.10 9.25
C PRO A 189 -10.39 -13.58 9.26
N VAL A 190 -9.99 -12.90 10.33
CA VAL A 190 -8.59 -12.60 10.61
C VAL A 190 -7.91 -13.97 10.75
N CYS A 191 -7.52 -14.53 9.60
CA CYS A 191 -7.03 -15.89 9.46
C CYS A 191 -5.53 -15.88 9.86
N PRO A 192 -4.98 -17.00 10.36
CA PRO A 192 -3.82 -17.08 11.26
C PRO A 192 -2.45 -16.68 10.68
N CYS A 193 -2.37 -15.97 9.56
CA CYS A 193 -1.10 -15.55 8.96
C CYS A 193 -0.32 -14.54 9.83
N ALA A 194 -1.01 -13.70 10.63
CA ALA A 194 -0.37 -12.85 11.64
C ALA A 194 0.37 -13.68 12.72
N GLN A 195 -0.07 -14.91 12.96
CA GLN A 195 0.58 -15.85 13.88
C GLN A 195 1.63 -16.74 13.19
N THR A 196 1.57 -16.91 11.86
CA THR A 196 2.35 -17.95 11.16
C THR A 196 3.61 -17.41 10.46
N ASN A 197 3.64 -16.16 9.98
CA ASN A 197 4.75 -15.66 9.15
C ASN A 197 5.36 -14.29 9.53
N LEU A 198 5.11 -13.78 10.74
CA LEU A 198 5.88 -12.67 11.33
C LEU A 198 7.23 -13.13 11.92
N ARG A 199 7.72 -14.32 11.55
CA ARG A 199 9.13 -14.66 11.73
C ARG A 199 9.90 -13.97 10.62
N LEU A 200 10.78 -13.04 11.02
CA LEU A 200 11.84 -12.49 10.17
C LEU A 200 12.39 -13.60 9.27
N PRO A 201 12.51 -13.39 7.95
CA PRO A 201 13.28 -14.34 7.14
C PRO A 201 14.65 -14.40 7.78
N ALA A 202 15.04 -15.57 8.28
CA ALA A 202 16.41 -15.81 8.66
C ALA A 202 17.23 -15.47 7.42
N ALA A 203 18.03 -14.40 7.50
CA ALA A 203 19.04 -14.11 6.52
C ALA A 203 19.88 -15.37 6.34
N GLY A 204 19.79 -16.03 5.19
CA GLY A 204 20.42 -17.32 5.02
C GLY A 204 20.03 -18.00 3.72
N ASN A 205 20.88 -17.81 2.72
CA ASN A 205 20.94 -18.62 1.51
C ASN A 205 21.13 -20.11 1.88
N ASP A 206 20.09 -20.95 1.82
CA ASP A 206 20.28 -22.38 1.56
C ASP A 206 18.98 -23.13 1.20
N ARG A 207 18.97 -23.60 -0.05
CA ARG A 207 18.44 -24.88 -0.54
C ARG A 207 17.24 -25.53 0.17
N CYS A 208 16.09 -25.38 -0.51
CA CYS A 208 15.11 -26.44 -0.82
C CYS A 208 15.45 -27.87 -0.33
N LYS A 209 14.83 -28.34 0.76
CA LYS A 209 14.51 -29.77 1.02
C LYS A 209 13.31 -29.95 1.97
N ARG A 210 12.21 -30.48 1.42
CA ARG A 210 11.27 -31.53 1.92
C ARG A 210 10.85 -31.56 3.40
N ARG A 211 9.52 -31.60 3.65
CA ARG A 211 8.76 -32.85 3.95
C ARG A 211 7.26 -32.60 4.11
N PHE A 212 6.47 -33.19 3.21
CA PHE A 212 5.07 -33.56 3.44
C PHE A 212 5.04 -34.81 4.33
N LEU A 213 4.18 -34.85 5.36
CA LEU A 213 3.65 -36.05 6.06
C LEU A 213 2.56 -35.57 7.05
N VAL A 214 1.27 -35.74 6.71
CA VAL A 214 0.32 -36.76 7.21
C VAL A 214 -0.14 -36.58 8.67
N GLY A 215 -1.40 -36.13 8.83
CA GLY A 215 -2.48 -36.85 9.52
C GLY A 215 -2.56 -36.87 11.06
N ALA A 216 -3.65 -36.29 11.61
CA ALA A 216 -4.48 -36.75 12.74
C ALA A 216 -5.41 -35.59 13.19
N GLY A 217 -6.71 -35.69 13.45
CA GLY A 217 -7.68 -36.77 13.39
C GLY A 217 -9.03 -36.18 13.84
N CYS A 218 -10.10 -36.37 13.04
CA CYS A 218 -11.47 -36.13 13.49
C CYS A 218 -11.87 -37.28 14.43
N GLY A 219 -12.10 -36.97 15.71
CA GLY A 219 -12.64 -37.89 16.69
C GLY A 219 -14.03 -37.45 17.12
N GLY A 220 -15.06 -38.05 16.54
CA GLY A 220 -16.45 -37.87 16.98
C GLY A 220 -16.73 -38.56 18.32
N ARG A 221 -17.85 -38.16 18.95
CA ARG A 221 -18.61 -38.98 19.90
C ARG A 221 -20.01 -38.37 20.16
N CYS A 222 -21.05 -39.02 19.63
CA CYS A 222 -22.30 -39.26 20.35
C CYS A 222 -22.18 -40.62 21.05
N PRO A 223 -22.76 -40.82 22.25
CA PRO A 223 -24.13 -41.36 22.39
C PRO A 223 -24.90 -40.66 23.55
N GLY A 224 -26.19 -40.82 23.83
CA GLY A 224 -27.27 -41.71 23.39
C GLY A 224 -28.31 -41.75 24.54
N GLY A 225 -29.60 -41.73 24.21
CA GLY A 225 -30.74 -41.75 25.13
C GLY A 225 -32.02 -41.34 24.43
#